data_AF-A0A3P7KVF7-F1
#
_entry.id   AF-A0A3P7KVF7-F1
#
_cell.length_a   1.000
_cell.length_b   1.000
_cell.length_c   1.000
_cell.angle_alpha   90.00
_cell.angle_beta   90.00
_cell.angle_gamma   90.00
#
_symmetry.space_group_name_H-M   'P 1'
#
loop_
_entity.id
_entity.type
_entity.pdbx_description
1 polymer ?
#
loop_
_entity_poly.entity_id
_entity_poly.type
_entity_poly.pdbx_seq_one_letter_code
_entity_poly.pdbx_strand_id
1 'polypeptide(L)'
;MACAFKENTCQIGVILGTGTNACYLEKLQNVGKMKGKWENDGYPDDIIINMEWGAFGDDGCLAFLQTEYDKEIDQKSINPKMHIFEKMISGMYMGELVRIILEQLARKKLIFKGQADAIAKAECFPTTYVSEIEKEMEDKAKAKNCAKTREILTNIGIKDISDEDCQCVAYVCSMVSTSYTMTQQNLQRRKQSSGSLDDVHIL
;
A
#
# COMPACT_ATOMS: atom_id res chain seq x y z
N MET A 1 -19.58 9.20 -4.33
CA MET A 1 -18.94 9.82 -3.15
C MET A 1 -19.99 9.99 -2.04
N ALA A 2 -20.18 8.99 -1.16
CA ALA A 2 -21.21 9.06 -0.12
C ALA A 2 -20.97 10.18 0.91
N CYS A 3 -19.71 10.55 1.15
CA CYS A 3 -19.33 11.65 2.04
C CYS A 3 -19.90 13.01 1.57
N ALA A 4 -19.97 13.23 0.26
CA ALA A 4 -20.50 14.47 -0.34
C ALA A 4 -21.99 14.72 -0.02
N PHE A 5 -22.73 13.71 0.47
CA PHE A 5 -24.10 13.91 0.95
C PHE A 5 -24.16 14.72 2.26
N LYS A 6 -23.13 14.63 3.10
CA LYS A 6 -23.04 15.36 4.37
C LYS A 6 -22.06 16.54 4.28
N GLU A 7 -20.98 16.36 3.54
CA GLU A 7 -19.90 17.34 3.39
C GLU A 7 -19.82 17.81 1.94
N ASN A 8 -20.48 18.93 1.64
CA ASN A 8 -20.58 19.47 0.28
C ASN A 8 -19.23 19.91 -0.31
N THR A 9 -18.17 19.97 0.50
CA THR A 9 -16.78 20.25 0.08
C THR A 9 -16.02 18.99 -0.35
N CYS A 10 -16.60 17.79 -0.19
CA CYS A 10 -15.97 16.54 -0.57
C CYS A 10 -15.90 16.39 -2.10
N GLN A 11 -14.70 16.58 -2.65
CA GLN A 11 -14.42 16.46 -4.09
C GLN A 11 -13.59 15.23 -4.45
N ILE A 12 -13.13 14.46 -3.46
CA ILE A 12 -12.27 13.29 -3.64
C ILE A 12 -12.84 12.11 -2.85
N GLY A 13 -12.93 10.96 -3.50
CA GLY A 13 -13.14 9.66 -2.86
C GLY A 13 -11.89 8.81 -2.97
N VAL A 14 -11.48 8.17 -1.88
CA VAL A 14 -10.34 7.24 -1.85
C VAL A 14 -10.77 5.94 -1.21
N ILE A 15 -10.35 4.82 -1.80
CA ILE A 15 -10.47 3.48 -1.25
C ILE A 15 -9.07 3.02 -0.86
N LEU A 16 -8.92 2.64 0.40
CA LEU A 16 -7.73 1.99 0.97
C LEU A 16 -8.20 0.78 1.76
N GLY A 17 -8.08 -0.40 1.18
CA GLY A 17 -8.51 -1.66 1.77
C GLY A 17 -7.82 -2.82 1.07
N THR A 18 -8.57 -3.86 0.70
CA THR A 18 -8.04 -4.98 -0.11
C THR A 18 -7.40 -4.46 -1.42
N GLY A 19 -8.08 -3.55 -2.11
CA GLY A 19 -7.51 -2.80 -3.23
C GLY A 19 -7.31 -1.32 -2.88
N THR A 20 -6.84 -0.55 -3.85
CA THR A 20 -6.84 0.91 -3.74
C THR A 20 -7.27 1.58 -5.04
N ASN A 21 -8.14 2.57 -4.91
CA ASN A 21 -8.53 3.43 -6.02
C ASN A 21 -8.88 4.84 -5.52
N ALA A 22 -8.90 5.82 -6.42
CA ALA A 22 -9.42 7.13 -6.14
C ALA A 22 -10.32 7.63 -7.27
N CYS A 23 -11.25 8.49 -6.89
CA CYS A 23 -12.02 9.29 -7.81
C CYS A 23 -12.04 10.75 -7.33
N TYR A 24 -12.24 11.67 -8.26
CA TYR A 24 -12.33 13.08 -7.94
C TYR A 24 -13.28 13.81 -8.89
N LEU A 25 -13.72 14.99 -8.48
CA LEU A 25 -14.51 15.89 -9.31
C LEU A 25 -13.58 16.69 -10.23
N GLU A 26 -13.76 16.54 -11.54
CA GLU A 26 -12.97 17.19 -12.59
C GLU A 26 -13.86 18.11 -13.42
N LYS A 27 -13.27 19.20 -13.94
CA LYS A 27 -13.93 20.08 -14.89
C LYS A 27 -14.00 19.41 -16.25
N LEU A 28 -15.19 19.40 -16.85
CA LEU A 28 -15.42 18.79 -18.17
C LEU A 28 -14.51 19.38 -19.26
N GLN A 29 -14.10 20.65 -19.14
CA GLN A 29 -13.13 21.28 -20.04
C GLN A 29 -11.74 20.59 -20.08
N ASN A 30 -11.35 19.90 -19.00
CA ASN A 30 -10.10 19.15 -18.91
C ASN A 30 -10.24 17.73 -19.49
N VAL A 31 -11.46 17.25 -19.74
CA VAL A 31 -11.74 15.90 -20.20
C VAL A 31 -11.82 15.89 -21.73
N GLY A 32 -10.66 15.75 -22.37
CA GLY A 32 -10.55 15.77 -23.85
C GLY A 32 -11.50 14.81 -24.57
N LYS A 33 -11.83 13.66 -23.97
CA LYS A 33 -12.79 12.67 -24.52
C LYS A 33 -14.23 13.18 -24.64
N MET A 34 -14.57 14.23 -23.90
CA MET A 34 -15.90 14.84 -23.85
C MET A 34 -16.00 16.14 -24.66
N LYS A 35 -14.90 16.68 -25.18
CA LYS A 35 -14.89 17.95 -25.93
C LYS A 35 -15.95 17.99 -27.04
N GLY A 36 -16.76 19.04 -27.07
CA GLY A 36 -17.84 19.27 -28.05
C GLY A 36 -19.14 18.50 -27.78
N LYS A 37 -19.27 17.81 -26.64
CA LYS A 37 -20.44 16.98 -26.31
C LYS A 37 -21.24 17.45 -25.11
N TRP A 38 -20.67 18.30 -24.26
CA TRP A 38 -21.28 18.69 -22.97
C TRP A 38 -21.65 20.17 -22.91
N GLU A 39 -21.08 21.00 -23.79
CA GLU A 39 -21.17 22.46 -23.70
C GLU A 39 -22.59 23.03 -23.87
N ASN A 40 -23.55 22.23 -24.36
CA ASN A 40 -24.94 22.64 -24.59
C ASN A 40 -25.97 21.65 -24.02
N ASP A 41 -25.57 20.72 -23.15
CA ASP A 41 -26.45 19.66 -22.66
C ASP A 41 -27.32 20.08 -21.44
N GLY A 42 -26.99 21.21 -20.81
CA GLY A 42 -27.71 21.77 -19.66
C GLY A 42 -27.37 21.12 -18.31
N TYR A 43 -26.38 20.24 -18.27
CA TYR A 43 -25.88 19.61 -17.04
C TYR A 43 -24.70 20.40 -16.44
N PRO A 44 -24.31 20.11 -15.18
CA PRO A 44 -23.14 20.75 -14.57
C PRO A 44 -21.84 20.45 -15.32
N ASP A 45 -20.95 21.44 -15.39
CA ASP A 45 -19.64 21.36 -16.04
C ASP A 45 -18.59 20.50 -15.27
N ASP A 46 -19.05 19.69 -14.33
CA ASP A 46 -18.24 18.86 -13.44
C ASP A 46 -18.59 17.38 -13.63
N ILE A 47 -17.56 16.53 -13.71
CA ILE A 47 -17.72 15.09 -13.88
C ILE A 47 -16.84 14.35 -12.87
N ILE A 48 -17.31 13.19 -12.40
CA ILE A 48 -16.51 12.32 -11.53
C ILE A 48 -15.58 11.48 -12.41
N ILE A 49 -14.28 11.64 -12.23
CA ILE A 49 -13.27 10.79 -12.86
C ILE A 49 -12.92 9.65 -11.91
N ASN A 50 -13.17 8.42 -12.36
CA ASN A 50 -12.59 7.23 -11.77
C ASN A 50 -11.17 7.07 -12.34
N MET A 51 -10.16 7.14 -11.48
CA MET A 51 -8.76 7.16 -11.93
C MET A 51 -8.26 5.78 -12.35
N GLU A 52 -8.79 4.72 -11.75
CA GLU A 52 -8.22 3.37 -11.85
C GLU A 52 -6.70 3.38 -11.56
N TRP A 53 -6.31 4.11 -10.51
CA TRP A 53 -4.89 4.45 -10.27
C TRP A 53 -4.02 3.25 -9.88
N GLY A 54 -4.62 2.07 -9.68
CA GLY A 54 -3.91 0.86 -9.31
C GLY A 54 -2.91 0.46 -10.39
N ALA A 55 -3.22 0.73 -11.66
CA ALA A 55 -2.36 0.50 -12.83
C ALA A 55 -1.21 1.51 -13.00
N PHE A 56 -1.10 2.51 -12.11
CA PHE A 56 0.03 3.43 -12.15
C PHE A 56 1.34 2.65 -11.94
N GLY A 57 2.32 2.84 -12.82
CA GLY A 57 3.57 2.10 -12.80
C GLY A 57 3.62 0.83 -13.64
N ASP A 58 2.50 0.38 -14.25
CA ASP A 58 2.46 -0.78 -15.14
C ASP A 58 3.34 -0.57 -16.40
N ASP A 59 3.55 0.68 -16.79
CA ASP A 59 4.47 1.11 -17.87
C ASP A 59 5.95 1.14 -17.45
N GLY A 60 6.25 0.82 -16.19
CA GLY A 60 7.59 0.85 -15.61
C GLY A 60 8.00 2.20 -15.01
N CYS A 61 7.14 3.23 -15.01
CA CYS A 61 7.51 4.54 -14.46
C CYS A 61 7.80 4.50 -12.94
N LEU A 62 7.34 3.46 -12.22
CA LEU A 62 7.62 3.23 -10.81
C LEU A 62 8.73 2.20 -10.55
N ALA A 63 9.38 1.66 -11.59
CA ALA A 63 10.37 0.58 -11.43
C ALA A 63 11.56 0.95 -10.52
N PHE A 64 11.88 2.25 -10.42
CA PHE A 64 12.94 2.76 -9.55
C PHE A 64 12.58 2.77 -8.06
N LEU A 65 11.28 2.67 -7.72
CA LEU A 65 10.79 2.57 -6.34
C LEU A 65 10.57 1.12 -5.91
N GLN A 66 10.42 0.19 -6.87
CA GLN A 66 10.16 -1.22 -6.57
C GLN A 66 11.41 -1.92 -6.05
N THR A 67 11.29 -2.48 -4.86
CA THR A 67 12.29 -3.37 -4.25
C THR A 67 12.27 -4.75 -4.91
N GLU A 68 13.23 -5.60 -4.55
CA GLU A 68 13.20 -7.02 -4.94
C GLU A 68 11.98 -7.75 -4.36
N TYR A 69 11.50 -7.34 -3.18
CA TYR A 69 10.34 -7.90 -2.52
C TYR A 69 9.04 -7.55 -3.27
N ASP A 70 8.90 -6.29 -3.72
CA ASP A 70 7.74 -5.85 -4.53
C ASP A 70 7.69 -6.62 -5.85
N LYS A 71 8.85 -6.86 -6.48
CA LYS A 71 8.95 -7.65 -7.71
C LYS A 71 8.60 -9.11 -7.48
N GLU A 72 8.95 -9.68 -6.33
CA GLU A 72 8.57 -11.04 -5.97
C GLU A 72 7.05 -11.17 -5.79
N ILE A 73 6.41 -10.20 -5.12
CA ILE A 73 4.94 -10.13 -5.01
C ILE A 73 4.30 -10.06 -6.39
N ASP A 74 4.78 -9.15 -7.24
CA ASP A 74 4.25 -8.96 -8.59
C ASP A 74 4.33 -10.24 -9.43
N GLN A 75 5.49 -10.91 -9.40
CA GLN A 75 5.71 -12.16 -10.15
C GLN A 75 4.81 -13.31 -9.70
N LYS A 76 4.47 -13.36 -8.40
CA LYS A 76 3.65 -14.41 -7.81
C LYS A 76 2.16 -14.05 -7.74
N SER A 77 1.78 -12.83 -8.13
CA SER A 77 0.38 -12.41 -8.09
C SER A 77 -0.42 -13.02 -9.24
N ILE A 78 -1.75 -12.90 -9.15
CA ILE A 78 -2.70 -13.35 -10.19
C ILE A 78 -2.48 -12.61 -11.52
N ASN A 79 -1.94 -11.39 -11.45
CA ASN A 79 -1.83 -10.44 -12.55
C ASN A 79 -0.42 -9.83 -12.63
N PRO A 80 0.63 -10.60 -12.98
CA PRO A 80 1.99 -10.07 -13.04
C PRO A 80 2.11 -8.87 -13.98
N LYS A 81 2.92 -7.87 -13.59
CA LYS A 81 3.15 -6.59 -14.28
C LYS A 81 1.93 -5.65 -14.39
N MET A 82 0.82 -6.02 -13.76
CA MET A 82 -0.41 -5.23 -13.74
C MET A 82 -0.71 -4.77 -12.32
N HIS A 83 -1.33 -3.60 -12.20
CA HIS A 83 -1.71 -2.99 -10.93
C HIS A 83 -0.53 -2.80 -9.97
N ILE A 84 0.60 -2.31 -10.49
CA ILE A 84 1.85 -2.14 -9.74
C ILE A 84 1.65 -1.23 -8.53
N PHE A 85 1.01 -0.07 -8.69
CA PHE A 85 0.75 0.84 -7.59
C PHE A 85 -0.19 0.23 -6.54
N GLU A 86 -1.20 -0.55 -6.97
CA GLU A 86 -2.07 -1.26 -6.02
C GLU A 86 -1.27 -2.25 -5.17
N LYS A 87 -0.37 -3.03 -5.78
CA LYS A 87 0.46 -4.01 -5.06
C LYS A 87 1.37 -3.36 -4.03
N MET A 88 1.87 -2.17 -4.32
CA MET A 88 2.74 -1.42 -3.43
C MET A 88 2.01 -0.73 -2.28
N ILE A 89 0.67 -0.63 -2.30
CA ILE A 89 -0.10 0.22 -1.37
C ILE A 89 -1.26 -0.50 -0.68
N SER A 90 -1.87 -1.50 -1.30
CA SER A 90 -3.10 -2.06 -0.78
C SER A 90 -2.87 -3.03 0.38
N GLY A 91 -3.90 -3.17 1.20
CA GLY A 91 -3.93 -4.11 2.31
C GLY A 91 -3.94 -5.57 1.88
N MET A 92 -4.18 -5.90 0.61
CA MET A 92 -4.04 -7.28 0.12
C MET A 92 -2.58 -7.75 0.13
N TYR A 93 -1.64 -6.85 -0.18
CA TYR A 93 -0.24 -7.23 -0.43
C TYR A 93 0.70 -6.87 0.71
N MET A 94 0.31 -5.94 1.60
CA MET A 94 1.13 -5.46 2.72
C MET A 94 1.61 -6.61 3.64
N GLY A 95 0.70 -7.51 4.03
CA GLY A 95 1.06 -8.65 4.86
C GLY A 95 2.03 -9.63 4.19
N GLU A 96 1.83 -9.87 2.89
CA GLU A 96 2.72 -10.73 2.11
C GLU A 96 4.11 -10.11 1.93
N LEU A 97 4.20 -8.78 1.79
CA LEU A 97 5.48 -8.07 1.75
C LEU A 97 6.26 -8.25 3.05
N VAL A 98 5.60 -8.06 4.20
CA VAL A 98 6.20 -8.33 5.51
C VAL A 98 6.66 -9.78 5.60
N ARG A 99 5.82 -10.74 5.20
CA ARG A 99 6.14 -12.17 5.22
C ARG A 99 7.40 -12.50 4.41
N ILE A 100 7.51 -12.00 3.18
CA ILE A 100 8.68 -12.25 2.31
C ILE A 100 9.96 -11.70 2.97
N ILE A 101 9.91 -10.49 3.53
CA ILE A 101 11.05 -9.89 4.23
C ILE A 101 11.46 -10.77 5.42
N LEU A 102 10.49 -11.18 6.26
CA LEU A 102 10.76 -12.04 7.42
C LEU A 102 11.31 -13.42 7.02
N GLU A 103 10.78 -14.02 5.96
CA GLU A 103 11.29 -15.28 5.41
C GLU A 103 12.75 -15.14 5.00
N GLN A 104 13.12 -14.07 4.29
CA GLN A 104 14.51 -13.84 3.89
C GLN A 104 15.43 -13.61 5.09
N LEU A 105 15.00 -12.86 6.10
CA LEU A 105 15.76 -12.66 7.34
C LEU A 105 15.96 -13.99 8.09
N ALA A 106 14.93 -14.82 8.16
CA ALA A 106 15.00 -16.15 8.76
C ALA A 106 15.97 -17.06 7.99
N ARG A 107 15.89 -17.11 6.65
CA ARG A 107 16.83 -17.90 5.82
C ARG A 107 18.28 -17.45 5.99
N LYS A 108 18.51 -16.15 6.26
CA LYS A 108 19.83 -15.58 6.59
C LYS A 108 20.26 -15.81 8.05
N LYS A 109 19.45 -16.51 8.85
CA LYS A 109 19.67 -16.81 10.28
C LYS A 109 19.77 -15.56 11.15
N LEU A 110 19.11 -14.47 10.75
CA LEU A 110 19.08 -13.21 11.51
C LEU A 110 17.95 -13.17 12.53
N ILE A 111 16.87 -13.92 12.29
CA ILE A 111 15.72 -14.07 13.18
C ILE A 111 15.30 -15.55 13.26
N PHE A 112 14.48 -15.88 14.26
CA PHE A 112 13.85 -17.20 14.46
C PHE A 112 14.85 -18.36 14.51
N LYS A 113 16.10 -18.10 14.90
CA LYS A 113 17.22 -19.06 14.87
C LYS A 113 17.41 -19.76 13.51
N GLY A 114 16.97 -19.13 12.42
CA GLY A 114 17.04 -19.73 11.08
C GLY A 114 15.80 -20.54 10.64
N GLN A 115 14.76 -20.63 11.47
CA GLN A 115 13.54 -21.39 11.15
C GLN A 115 12.66 -20.60 10.19
N ALA A 116 12.71 -20.93 8.91
CA ALA A 116 11.93 -20.25 7.87
C ALA A 116 10.65 -21.00 7.46
N ASP A 117 10.52 -22.29 7.77
CA ASP A 117 9.46 -23.14 7.19
C ASP A 117 8.04 -22.64 7.52
N ALA A 118 7.82 -22.18 8.76
CA ALA A 118 6.52 -21.69 9.19
C ALA A 118 6.14 -20.37 8.50
N ILE A 119 7.10 -19.46 8.30
CA ILE A 119 6.87 -18.16 7.64
C ILE A 119 6.94 -18.24 6.11
N ALA A 120 7.45 -19.34 5.55
CA ALA A 120 7.53 -19.56 4.10
C ALA A 120 6.18 -19.85 3.44
N LYS A 121 5.14 -20.16 4.23
CA LYS A 121 3.80 -20.39 3.72
C LYS A 121 3.17 -19.06 3.27
N ALA A 122 2.90 -18.92 1.98
CA ALA A 122 2.20 -17.76 1.42
C ALA A 122 0.93 -17.43 2.23
N GLU A 123 0.64 -16.13 2.38
CA GLU A 123 -0.54 -15.59 3.07
C GLU A 123 -0.64 -15.93 4.57
N CYS A 124 0.39 -16.52 5.18
CA CYS A 124 0.38 -16.81 6.63
C CYS A 124 0.48 -15.54 7.51
N PHE A 125 0.72 -14.38 6.89
CA PHE A 125 0.86 -13.11 7.58
C PHE A 125 -0.15 -12.09 7.02
N PRO A 126 -1.43 -12.16 7.42
CA PRO A 126 -2.45 -11.21 7.00
C PRO A 126 -2.15 -9.79 7.49
N THR A 127 -2.66 -8.80 6.78
CA THR A 127 -2.50 -7.36 7.13
C THR A 127 -3.05 -7.00 8.51
N THR A 128 -3.99 -7.78 9.05
CA THR A 128 -4.45 -7.62 10.44
C THR A 128 -3.32 -7.79 11.45
N TYR A 129 -2.36 -8.69 11.19
CA TYR A 129 -1.19 -8.87 12.05
C TYR A 129 -0.30 -7.64 12.03
N VAL A 130 -0.08 -7.01 10.87
CA VAL A 130 0.66 -5.74 10.78
C VAL A 130 0.02 -4.69 11.69
N SER A 131 -1.29 -4.47 11.56
CA SER A 131 -2.00 -3.48 12.38
C SER A 131 -2.00 -3.80 13.88
N GLU A 132 -2.09 -5.07 14.27
CA GLU A 132 -2.06 -5.49 15.67
C GLU A 132 -0.68 -5.29 16.31
N ILE A 133 0.39 -5.60 15.56
CA ILE A 133 1.78 -5.42 16.00
C ILE A 133 2.10 -3.93 16.14
N GLU A 134 1.67 -3.09 15.19
CA GLU A 134 1.89 -1.65 15.28
C GLU A 134 1.18 -1.02 16.49
N LYS A 135 -0.08 -1.40 16.74
CA LYS A 135 -0.83 -0.94 17.92
C LYS A 135 -0.18 -1.37 19.23
N GLU A 136 0.44 -2.54 19.28
CA GLU A 136 1.22 -2.98 20.44
C GLU A 136 2.42 -2.07 20.70
N MET A 137 3.08 -1.59 19.64
CA MET A 137 4.28 -0.73 19.75
C MET A 137 3.96 0.72 20.09
N GLU A 138 2.76 1.21 19.79
CA GLU A 138 2.28 2.53 20.24
C GLU A 138 2.07 2.58 21.76
N ASP A 139 1.69 1.46 22.37
CA ASP A 139 1.46 1.33 23.80
C ASP A 139 2.75 0.92 24.53
N LYS A 140 3.45 1.90 25.12
CA LYS A 140 4.72 1.69 25.85
C LYS A 140 4.66 0.60 26.92
N ALA A 141 3.49 0.34 27.52
CA ALA A 141 3.34 -0.71 28.52
C ALA A 141 3.31 -2.11 27.89
N LYS A 142 2.74 -2.25 26.68
CA LYS A 142 2.63 -3.52 25.93
C LYS A 142 3.87 -3.79 25.08
N ALA A 143 4.52 -2.75 24.56
CA ALA A 143 5.76 -2.87 23.80
C ALA A 143 6.87 -3.60 24.57
N LYS A 144 6.85 -3.57 25.91
CA LYS A 144 7.90 -4.19 26.75
C LYS A 144 7.91 -5.72 26.72
N ASN A 145 6.77 -6.38 26.50
CA ASN A 145 6.69 -7.84 26.49
C ASN A 145 6.37 -8.43 25.10
N CYS A 146 5.98 -7.58 24.13
CA CYS A 146 5.62 -8.00 22.79
C CYS A 146 4.62 -9.17 22.78
N ALA A 147 3.70 -9.20 23.76
CA ALA A 147 2.81 -10.33 23.99
C ALA A 147 1.98 -10.67 22.75
N LYS A 148 1.47 -9.65 22.04
CA LYS A 148 0.67 -9.83 20.83
C LYS A 148 1.54 -10.32 19.67
N THR A 149 2.73 -9.73 19.48
CA THR A 149 3.68 -10.20 18.46
C THR A 149 4.06 -11.67 18.69
N ARG A 150 4.32 -12.07 19.93
CA ARG A 150 4.61 -13.47 20.31
C ARG A 150 3.44 -14.40 20.03
N GLU A 151 2.23 -13.99 20.36
CA GLU A 151 0.99 -14.73 20.08
C GLU A 151 0.85 -14.99 18.58
N ILE A 152 1.01 -13.94 17.76
CA ILE A 152 0.94 -14.02 16.29
C ILE A 152 2.00 -14.99 15.75
N LEU A 153 3.25 -14.83 16.14
CA LEU A 153 4.35 -15.69 15.68
C LEU A 153 4.14 -17.15 16.11
N THR A 154 3.62 -17.38 17.30
CA THR A 154 3.27 -18.73 17.79
C THR A 154 2.14 -19.34 16.95
N ASN A 155 1.11 -18.56 16.60
CA ASN A 155 0.01 -19.00 15.75
C ASN A 155 0.45 -19.36 14.33
N ILE A 156 1.46 -18.67 13.80
CA ILE A 156 2.10 -18.99 12.52
C ILE A 156 2.92 -20.31 12.62
N GLY A 157 3.36 -20.67 13.83
CA GLY A 157 4.13 -21.88 14.09
C GLY A 157 5.62 -21.65 14.37
N ILE A 158 6.02 -20.39 14.60
CA ILE A 158 7.38 -20.05 15.01
C ILE A 158 7.59 -20.46 16.47
N LYS A 159 8.74 -21.08 16.75
CA LYS A 159 9.12 -21.56 18.09
C LYS A 159 10.32 -20.77 18.61
N ASP A 160 10.55 -20.87 19.91
CA ASP A 160 11.69 -20.24 20.59
C ASP A 160 11.87 -18.73 20.31
N ILE A 161 10.76 -18.00 20.21
CA ILE A 161 10.75 -16.56 19.86
C ILE A 161 11.51 -15.77 20.92
N SER A 162 12.52 -14.97 20.52
CA SER A 162 13.23 -14.07 21.44
C SER A 162 12.59 -12.68 21.51
N ASP A 163 13.04 -11.81 22.42
CA ASP A 163 12.58 -10.41 22.44
C ASP A 163 13.07 -9.65 21.20
N GLU A 164 14.28 -9.97 20.73
CA GLU A 164 14.88 -9.41 19.53
C GLU A 164 14.11 -9.80 18.26
N ASP A 165 13.61 -11.04 18.19
CA ASP A 165 12.73 -11.48 17.09
C ASP A 165 11.48 -10.59 17.02
N CYS A 166 10.83 -10.34 18.16
CA CYS A 166 9.64 -9.49 18.22
C CYS A 166 9.94 -8.05 17.80
N GLN A 167 11.05 -7.49 18.28
CA GLN A 167 11.47 -6.14 17.90
C GLN A 167 11.78 -6.03 16.40
N CYS A 168 12.43 -7.04 15.82
CA CYS A 168 12.70 -7.09 14.39
C CYS A 168 11.41 -7.16 13.58
N VAL A 169 10.46 -8.02 13.98
CA VAL A 169 9.16 -8.14 13.32
C VAL A 169 8.40 -6.82 13.37
N ALA A 170 8.31 -6.21 14.55
CA ALA A 170 7.68 -4.90 14.72
C ALA A 170 8.34 -3.81 13.88
N TYR A 171 9.66 -3.80 13.80
CA TYR A 171 10.40 -2.86 12.96
C TYR A 171 10.10 -3.07 11.47
N VAL A 172 10.07 -4.31 10.98
CA VAL A 172 9.69 -4.62 9.59
C VAL A 172 8.25 -4.18 9.30
N CYS A 173 7.30 -4.47 10.20
CA CYS A 173 5.92 -4.01 10.07
C CYS A 173 5.84 -2.48 9.95
N SER A 174 6.53 -1.75 10.83
CA SER A 174 6.54 -0.29 10.83
C SER A 174 7.21 0.29 9.58
N MET A 175 8.30 -0.31 9.09
CA MET A 175 8.94 0.13 7.84
C MET A 175 8.03 -0.05 6.63
N VAL A 176 7.34 -1.19 6.55
CA VAL A 176 6.43 -1.48 5.44
C VAL A 176 5.23 -0.52 5.48
N SER A 177 4.52 -0.42 6.61
CA SER A 177 3.38 0.49 6.74
C SER A 177 3.75 1.96 6.50
N THR A 178 4.94 2.38 6.95
CA THR A 178 5.44 3.74 6.76
C THR A 178 5.81 3.97 5.30
N SER A 179 6.40 3.01 4.61
CA SER A 179 6.71 3.11 3.17
C SER A 179 5.43 3.24 2.35
N TYR A 180 4.37 2.54 2.75
CA TYR A 180 3.04 2.66 2.16
C TYR A 180 2.44 4.06 2.41
N THR A 181 2.69 4.65 3.58
CA THR A 181 2.23 6.00 3.94
C THR A 181 3.08 7.11 3.29
N MET A 182 4.41 6.95 3.20
CA MET A 182 5.35 7.92 2.65
C MET A 182 5.32 7.96 1.13
N THR A 183 5.00 6.86 0.46
CA THR A 183 4.78 6.87 -1.01
C THR A 183 3.66 7.85 -1.36
N GLN A 184 2.62 7.95 -0.53
CA GLN A 184 1.54 8.95 -0.70
C GLN A 184 2.03 10.40 -0.49
N GLN A 185 2.86 10.64 0.52
CA GLN A 185 3.35 11.99 0.84
C GLN A 185 4.44 12.49 -0.14
N ASN A 186 5.33 11.63 -0.60
CA ASN A 186 6.41 12.00 -1.51
C ASN A 186 5.89 12.25 -2.94
N LEU A 187 4.84 11.55 -3.38
CA LEU A 187 4.14 11.85 -4.64
C LEU A 187 3.49 13.24 -4.59
N GLN A 188 2.95 13.67 -3.45
CA GLN A 188 2.36 15.00 -3.26
C GLN A 188 3.44 16.11 -3.22
N ARG A 189 4.58 15.89 -2.56
CA ARG A 189 5.68 16.88 -2.48
C ARG A 189 6.39 17.09 -3.81
N ARG A 190 6.48 16.07 -4.68
CA ARG A 190 7.09 16.23 -6.01
C ARG A 190 6.22 17.06 -6.97
N LYS A 191 4.89 16.97 -6.89
CA LYS A 191 3.99 17.88 -7.63
C LYS A 191 4.12 19.35 -7.19
N GLN A 192 4.49 19.62 -5.94
CA GLN A 192 4.72 20.98 -5.44
C GLN A 192 6.12 21.54 -5.75
N SER A 193 7.08 20.69 -6.12
CA SER A 193 8.45 21.10 -6.47
C SER A 193 8.72 21.17 -7.97
N SER A 194 7.90 20.54 -8.82
CA SER A 194 7.88 20.76 -10.26
C SER A 194 6.99 21.96 -10.60
N GLY A 195 7.49 23.17 -10.34
CA GLY A 195 6.90 24.39 -10.86
C GLY A 195 7.10 24.51 -12.37
N SER A 196 6.27 23.80 -13.15
CA SER A 196 5.87 24.17 -14.53
C SER A 196 4.77 23.20 -14.98
N LEU A 197 3.53 23.69 -15.04
CA LEU A 197 2.47 23.09 -15.84
C LEU A 197 2.75 23.49 -17.29
N ASP A 198 3.59 22.74 -17.98
CA ASP A 198 3.64 22.75 -19.45
C ASP A 198 3.88 21.30 -19.92
N ASP A 199 2.91 20.82 -20.71
CA ASP A 199 2.92 19.65 -21.59
C ASP A 199 3.39 18.30 -21.01
N VAL A 200 2.45 17.61 -20.35
CA VAL A 200 2.41 16.14 -20.41
C VAL A 200 1.28 15.75 -21.36
N HIS A 201 1.61 15.65 -22.65
CA HIS A 201 0.79 14.93 -23.60
C HIS A 201 0.77 13.45 -23.20
N ILE A 202 -0.32 13.02 -22.57
CA ILE A 202 -0.68 11.61 -22.43
C ILE A 202 -1.32 11.21 -23.76
N LEU A 203 -0.66 10.29 -24.49
CA LEU A 203 -1.23 9.56 -25.62
C LEU A 203 -2.34 8.60 -25.14
#